data_AF-A0AAN8WKR5-F1
#
_entry.id   AF-A0AAN8WKR5-F1
#
_cell.length_a   1.000
_cell.length_b   1.000
_cell.length_c   1.000
_cell.angle_alpha   90.00
_cell.angle_beta   90.00
_cell.angle_gamma   90.00
#
_symmetry.space_group_name_H-M   'P 1'
#
loop_
_entity.id
_entity.type
_entity.pdbx_description
1 polymer ?
#
loop_
_entity_poly.entity_id
_entity_poly.type
_entity_poly.pdbx_seq_one_letter_code
_entity_poly.pdbx_strand_id
1 'polypeptide(L)'
;MLFADAWTQVPEWCMYSGSTLKEPDYVDPVELEDGTPSMEELWNGDAELKWRTFLDCIHPVLKETKIRSLPSHLVVPVAILFYLQCSQPKPALKDWEMNALIAAVLSPIRDDLNQIRALALPRIDARAVHVAAIFMKGLVNFYFLIAACDFPVERKNCVPWAFWDGKVFHHYYLRAKSGAKVEDLCEHK
;
A
#
# COMPACT_ATOMS: atom_id res chain seq x y z
N MET A 1 30.35 -11.79 12.22
CA MET A 1 30.33 -10.62 13.14
C MET A 1 30.81 -9.40 12.35
N LEU A 2 29.92 -8.77 11.58
CA LEU A 2 30.26 -7.68 10.64
C LEU A 2 29.28 -6.50 10.73
N PHE A 3 28.75 -6.18 11.91
CA PHE A 3 28.05 -4.90 12.16
C PHE A 3 28.23 -4.56 13.64
N ALA A 4 29.41 -4.02 13.99
CA ALA A 4 29.72 -3.59 15.36
C ALA A 4 29.36 -2.11 15.61
N ASP A 5 29.01 -1.37 14.57
CA ASP A 5 28.46 -0.03 14.68
C ASP A 5 26.96 -0.13 14.41
N ALA A 6 26.19 -0.20 15.49
CA ALA A 6 24.74 -0.18 15.46
C ALA A 6 24.28 1.19 14.93
N TRP A 7 23.95 1.26 13.64
CA TRP A 7 23.22 2.39 13.11
C TRP A 7 21.86 2.43 13.82
N THR A 8 21.74 3.29 14.82
CA THR A 8 20.49 3.50 15.56
C THR A 8 19.42 4.16 14.70
N GLN A 9 19.80 4.74 13.56
CA GLN A 9 18.90 5.40 12.61
C GLN A 9 19.37 5.14 11.18
N VAL A 10 18.41 5.00 10.26
CA VAL A 10 18.63 4.83 8.83
C VAL A 10 18.53 6.20 8.14
N PRO A 11 19.56 6.64 7.40
CA PRO A 11 19.48 7.87 6.60
C PRO A 11 18.71 7.61 5.29
N GLU A 12 17.66 8.39 5.04
CA GLU A 12 16.82 8.30 3.84
C GLU A 12 16.76 9.63 3.09
N TRP A 13 16.99 9.60 1.77
CA TRP A 13 16.80 10.77 0.90
C TRP A 13 15.40 10.74 0.29
N CYS A 14 14.45 11.41 0.96
CA CYS A 14 13.06 11.43 0.55
C CYS A 14 12.68 12.73 -0.18
N MET A 15 12.05 12.58 -1.35
CA MET A 15 11.52 13.69 -2.12
C MET A 15 10.08 14.01 -1.66
N TYR A 16 9.89 15.16 -1.02
CA TYR A 16 8.60 15.71 -0.61
C TYR A 16 8.62 17.24 -0.65
N SER A 17 7.45 17.87 -0.53
CA SER A 17 7.36 19.34 -0.57
C SER A 17 8.17 19.97 0.56
N GLY A 18 9.12 20.84 0.21
CA GLY A 18 10.03 21.49 1.15
C GLY A 18 11.38 20.77 1.36
N SER A 19 11.52 19.52 0.91
CA SER A 19 12.81 18.81 0.95
C SER A 19 13.78 19.38 -0.08
N THR A 20 15.00 19.70 0.35
CA THR A 20 16.08 20.16 -0.54
C THR A 20 17.01 19.04 -1.00
N LEU A 21 16.87 17.83 -0.43
CA LEU A 21 17.73 16.65 -0.63
C LEU A 21 19.21 16.88 -0.30
N LYS A 22 19.56 17.97 0.38
CA LYS A 22 20.95 18.26 0.80
C LYS A 22 21.39 17.41 1.98
N GLU A 23 20.47 17.11 2.89
CA GLU A 23 20.68 16.27 4.07
C GLU A 23 19.62 15.16 4.07
N PRO A 24 19.94 13.96 4.59
CA PRO A 24 18.97 12.87 4.71
C PRO A 24 17.98 13.13 5.86
N ASP A 25 16.80 12.54 5.75
CA ASP A 25 15.93 12.32 6.90
C ASP A 25 16.43 11.09 7.66
N TYR A 26 16.53 11.16 8.99
CA TYR A 26 16.91 10.01 9.80
C TYR A 26 15.65 9.32 10.34
N VAL A 27 15.55 8.02 10.08
CA VAL A 27 14.40 7.20 10.47
C VAL A 27 14.84 6.18 11.52
N ASP A 28 14.13 6.13 12.64
CA ASP A 28 14.35 5.13 13.67
C ASP A 28 13.81 3.77 13.23
N PRO A 29 14.56 2.67 13.42
CA PRO A 29 14.01 1.33 13.24
C PRO A 29 12.94 1.08 14.30
N VAL A 30 11.85 0.43 13.88
CA VAL A 30 10.77 0.01 14.78
C VAL A 30 10.91 -1.47 15.03
N GLU A 31 11.06 -1.85 16.30
CA GLU A 31 11.04 -3.26 16.68
C GLU A 31 9.62 -3.83 16.61
N LEU A 32 9.51 -5.08 16.14
CA LEU A 32 8.24 -5.80 16.17
C LEU A 32 7.90 -6.24 17.60
N GLU A 33 6.61 -6.22 17.94
CA GLU A 33 6.08 -6.50 19.28
C GLU A 33 6.53 -7.87 19.84
N ASP A 34 6.54 -8.90 19.00
CA ASP A 34 6.95 -10.27 19.35
C ASP A 34 8.46 -10.52 19.09
N GLY A 35 9.24 -9.47 18.85
CA GLY A 35 10.63 -9.56 18.41
C GLY A 35 10.79 -9.67 16.90
N THR A 36 11.91 -9.16 16.39
CA THR A 36 12.20 -9.15 14.95
C THR A 36 12.98 -10.42 14.57
N PRO A 37 12.41 -11.35 13.79
CA PRO A 37 13.13 -12.55 13.37
C PRO A 37 14.29 -12.18 12.44
N SER A 38 15.38 -12.93 12.53
CA SER A 38 16.44 -12.88 11.53
C SER A 38 15.92 -13.38 10.18
N MET A 39 16.60 -12.98 9.09
CA MET A 39 16.27 -13.48 7.75
C MET A 39 16.37 -15.00 7.65
N GLU A 40 17.30 -15.61 8.38
CA GLU A 40 17.47 -17.07 8.43
C GLU A 40 16.29 -17.75 9.13
N GLU A 41 15.85 -17.24 10.28
CA GLU A 41 14.66 -17.74 10.98
C GLU A 41 13.40 -17.56 10.13
N LEU A 42 13.26 -16.41 9.47
CA LEU A 42 12.11 -16.09 8.64
C LEU A 42 12.02 -16.99 7.41
N TRP A 43 13.13 -17.22 6.70
CA TRP A 43 13.14 -18.03 5.48
C TRP A 43 13.01 -19.52 5.74
N ASN A 44 13.63 -20.02 6.82
CA ASN A 44 13.53 -21.41 7.25
C ASN A 44 12.26 -21.70 8.06
N GLY A 45 11.56 -20.66 8.52
CA GLY A 45 10.35 -20.77 9.32
C GLY A 45 9.12 -21.21 8.52
N ASP A 46 8.03 -21.42 9.26
CA ASP A 46 6.75 -21.83 8.68
C ASP A 46 5.99 -20.66 8.03
N ALA A 47 4.87 -21.00 7.38
CA ALA A 47 4.02 -20.02 6.72
C ALA A 47 3.40 -19.01 7.70
N GLU A 48 3.18 -19.38 8.95
CA GLU A 48 2.57 -18.52 9.96
C GLU A 48 3.56 -17.44 10.41
N LEU A 49 4.82 -17.79 10.65
CA LEU A 49 5.88 -16.84 10.95
C LEU A 49 6.01 -15.80 9.83
N LYS A 50 6.10 -16.26 8.57
CA LYS A 50 6.21 -15.40 7.38
C LYS A 50 5.04 -14.43 7.27
N TRP A 51 3.83 -14.93 7.48
CA TRP A 51 2.61 -14.11 7.41
C TRP A 51 2.51 -13.12 8.58
N ARG A 52 2.77 -13.57 9.81
CA ARG A 52 2.73 -12.72 10.99
C ARG A 52 3.74 -11.58 10.85
N THR A 53 5.00 -11.89 10.53
CA THR A 53 6.06 -10.89 10.35
C THR A 53 5.70 -9.89 9.26
N PHE A 54 5.16 -10.35 8.12
CA PHE A 54 4.67 -9.44 7.07
C PHE A 54 3.63 -8.44 7.60
N LEU A 55 2.64 -8.90 8.37
CA LEU A 55 1.59 -8.03 8.92
C LEU A 55 2.11 -7.09 10.01
N ASP A 56 2.96 -7.58 10.90
CA ASP A 56 3.53 -6.76 11.99
C ASP A 56 4.40 -5.63 11.45
N CYS A 57 5.15 -5.86 10.36
CA CYS A 57 5.90 -4.81 9.67
C CYS A 57 5.01 -3.70 9.08
N ILE A 58 3.73 -3.98 8.86
CA ILE A 58 2.78 -3.01 8.30
C ILE A 58 2.04 -2.28 9.42
N HIS A 59 1.38 -3.04 10.29
CA HIS A 59 0.69 -2.52 11.47
C HIS A 59 0.30 -3.67 12.41
N PRO A 60 0.55 -3.59 13.72
CA PRO A 60 0.27 -4.68 14.67
C PRO A 60 -1.17 -5.20 14.63
N VAL A 61 -2.16 -4.30 14.53
CA VAL A 61 -3.59 -4.68 14.48
C VAL A 61 -3.97 -5.48 13.22
N LEU A 62 -3.19 -5.46 12.14
CA LEU A 62 -3.57 -6.18 10.92
C LEU A 62 -3.72 -7.69 11.12
N LYS A 63 -2.95 -8.28 12.05
CA LYS A 63 -3.05 -9.72 12.40
C LYS A 63 -4.41 -10.11 12.98
N GLU A 64 -5.14 -9.15 13.55
CA GLU A 64 -6.48 -9.34 14.13
C GLU A 64 -7.60 -9.15 13.09
N THR A 65 -7.25 -8.68 11.89
CA THR A 65 -8.23 -8.41 10.83
C THR A 65 -8.52 -9.63 9.97
N LYS A 66 -9.52 -9.50 9.10
CA LYS A 66 -9.89 -10.52 8.11
C LYS A 66 -9.04 -10.45 6.83
N ILE A 67 -7.88 -9.79 6.84
CA ILE A 67 -7.06 -9.55 5.65
C ILE A 67 -6.70 -10.85 4.91
N ARG A 68 -6.44 -11.94 5.62
CA ARG A 68 -6.12 -13.26 5.03
C ARG A 68 -7.31 -13.93 4.34
N SER A 69 -8.54 -13.53 4.66
CA SER A 69 -9.75 -14.05 4.00
C SER A 69 -10.19 -13.25 2.78
N LEU A 70 -9.50 -12.13 2.48
CA LEU A 70 -9.77 -11.37 1.27
C LEU A 70 -9.36 -12.17 0.03
N PRO A 71 -10.01 -11.92 -1.13
CA PRO A 71 -9.47 -12.35 -2.41
C PRO A 71 -7.99 -11.97 -2.54
N SER A 72 -7.15 -12.91 -3.01
CA SER A 72 -5.68 -12.76 -2.92
C SER A 72 -5.12 -11.49 -3.58
N HIS A 73 -5.75 -11.01 -4.65
CA HIS A 73 -5.38 -9.76 -5.34
C HIS A 73 -5.69 -8.49 -4.55
N LEU A 74 -6.52 -8.57 -3.49
CA LEU A 74 -6.90 -7.46 -2.63
C LEU A 74 -6.03 -7.33 -1.38
N VAL A 75 -5.29 -8.37 -1.02
CA VAL A 75 -4.46 -8.38 0.19
C VAL A 75 -3.43 -7.25 0.18
N VAL A 76 -2.63 -7.17 -0.88
CA VAL A 76 -1.56 -6.16 -1.03
C VAL A 76 -2.11 -4.73 -1.08
N PRO A 77 -3.10 -4.39 -1.93
CA PRO A 77 -3.63 -3.03 -1.94
C PRO A 77 -4.26 -2.66 -0.58
N VAL A 78 -5.01 -3.55 0.09
CA VAL A 78 -5.57 -3.25 1.42
C VAL A 78 -4.47 -3.02 2.46
N ALA A 79 -3.41 -3.82 2.44
CA ALA A 79 -2.26 -3.65 3.33
C ALA A 79 -1.58 -2.28 3.15
N ILE A 80 -1.39 -1.83 1.89
CA ILE A 80 -0.83 -0.50 1.60
C ILE A 80 -1.75 0.61 2.11
N LEU A 81 -3.05 0.49 1.87
CA LEU A 81 -4.03 1.49 2.31
C LEU A 81 -4.10 1.58 3.83
N PHE A 82 -4.04 0.44 4.51
CA PHE A 82 -3.99 0.37 5.96
C PHE A 82 -2.74 1.09 6.49
N TYR A 83 -1.58 0.86 5.88
CA TYR A 83 -0.34 1.55 6.26
C TYR A 83 -0.42 3.07 6.10
N LEU A 84 -0.92 3.54 4.94
CA LEU A 84 -1.04 4.97 4.64
C LEU A 84 -2.03 5.71 5.56
N GLN A 85 -3.03 4.99 6.09
CA GLN A 85 -4.09 5.54 6.91
C GLN A 85 -3.81 5.40 8.42
N CYS A 86 -3.32 4.25 8.86
CA CYS A 86 -3.25 3.86 10.27
C CYS A 86 -1.84 3.91 10.85
N SER A 87 -0.82 3.60 10.05
CA SER A 87 0.56 3.49 10.55
C SER A 87 1.32 4.82 10.57
N GLN A 88 0.73 5.88 10.03
CA GLN A 88 1.35 7.21 9.97
C GLN A 88 0.82 8.11 11.10
N PRO A 89 1.68 8.92 11.76
CA PRO A 89 1.24 9.87 12.79
C PRO A 89 0.17 10.86 12.31
N LYS A 90 0.16 11.14 11.01
CA LYS A 90 -0.88 11.91 10.33
C LYS A 90 -1.28 11.18 9.05
N PRO A 91 -2.56 10.88 8.83
CA PRO A 91 -3.01 10.22 7.61
C PRO A 91 -2.61 11.02 6.36
N ALA A 92 -2.02 10.33 5.38
CA ALA A 92 -1.60 10.96 4.12
C ALA A 92 -2.78 11.24 3.16
N LEU A 93 -3.92 10.60 3.43
CA LEU A 93 -5.11 10.57 2.60
C LEU A 93 -6.29 11.18 3.36
N LYS A 94 -7.16 11.89 2.63
CA LYS A 94 -8.49 12.25 3.14
C LYS A 94 -9.42 11.04 3.03
N ASP A 95 -10.44 10.97 3.88
CA ASP A 95 -11.41 9.85 3.87
C ASP A 95 -12.05 9.61 2.49
N TRP A 96 -12.40 10.67 1.76
CA TRP A 96 -12.96 10.53 0.41
C TRP A 96 -11.92 10.10 -0.64
N GLU A 97 -10.64 10.42 -0.45
CA GLU A 97 -9.55 9.93 -1.31
C GLU A 97 -9.32 8.43 -1.06
N MET A 98 -9.48 8.00 0.19
CA MET A 98 -9.48 6.59 0.59
C MET A 98 -10.63 5.84 -0.10
N ASN A 99 -11.85 6.38 -0.07
CA ASN A 99 -12.99 5.79 -0.77
C ASN A 99 -12.75 5.65 -2.29
N ALA A 100 -12.12 6.64 -2.92
CA ALA A 100 -11.76 6.57 -4.34
C ALA A 100 -10.75 5.46 -4.65
N LEU A 101 -9.75 5.26 -3.79
CA LEU A 101 -8.77 4.17 -3.91
C LEU A 101 -9.42 2.80 -3.77
N ILE A 102 -10.28 2.63 -2.75
CA ILE A 102 -11.01 1.38 -2.52
C ILE A 102 -11.90 1.06 -3.73
N ALA A 103 -12.69 2.03 -4.19
CA ALA A 103 -13.55 1.85 -5.35
C ALA A 103 -12.75 1.46 -6.60
N ALA A 104 -11.59 2.08 -6.83
CA ALA A 104 -10.72 1.76 -7.96
C ALA A 104 -10.17 0.33 -7.90
N VAL A 105 -9.75 -0.12 -6.71
CA VAL A 105 -9.22 -1.47 -6.48
C VAL A 105 -10.32 -2.54 -6.58
N LEU A 106 -11.56 -2.22 -6.22
CA LEU A 106 -12.69 -3.14 -6.32
C LEU A 106 -13.40 -3.11 -7.69
N SER A 107 -13.09 -2.13 -8.53
CA SER A 107 -13.86 -1.89 -9.75
C SER A 107 -13.67 -3.01 -10.78
N PRO A 108 -14.78 -3.60 -11.29
CA PRO A 108 -14.72 -4.56 -12.39
C PRO A 108 -14.33 -3.89 -13.72
N ILE A 109 -14.44 -2.56 -13.83
CA ILE A 109 -14.04 -1.80 -15.03
C ILE A 109 -12.58 -2.08 -15.38
N ARG A 110 -11.72 -2.29 -14.38
CA ARG A 110 -10.30 -2.60 -14.56
C ARG A 110 -10.08 -3.88 -15.38
N ASP A 111 -11.03 -4.81 -15.34
CA ASP A 111 -10.87 -6.11 -15.99
C ASP A 111 -11.39 -6.08 -17.45
N ASP A 112 -11.97 -4.96 -17.91
CA ASP A 112 -12.49 -4.77 -19.26
C ASP A 112 -11.85 -3.57 -19.98
N LEU A 113 -10.96 -3.86 -20.93
CA LEU A 113 -10.26 -2.85 -21.73
C LEU A 113 -11.21 -1.91 -22.50
N ASN A 114 -12.38 -2.38 -22.92
CA ASN A 114 -13.34 -1.52 -23.64
C ASN A 114 -13.96 -0.51 -22.69
N GLN A 115 -14.30 -0.93 -21.46
CA GLN A 115 -14.81 -0.02 -20.45
C GLN A 115 -13.75 0.99 -20.02
N ILE A 116 -12.50 0.57 -19.79
CA ILE A 116 -11.38 1.48 -19.48
C ILE A 116 -11.22 2.52 -20.60
N ARG A 117 -11.28 2.10 -21.87
CA ARG A 117 -11.18 3.03 -23.02
C ARG A 117 -12.32 4.03 -23.04
N ALA A 118 -13.54 3.57 -22.77
CA ALA A 118 -14.74 4.40 -22.73
C ALA A 118 -14.77 5.42 -21.58
N LEU A 119 -13.99 5.22 -20.51
CA LEU A 119 -13.89 6.20 -19.43
C LEU A 119 -13.40 7.56 -19.96
N ALA A 120 -14.24 8.58 -19.80
CA ALA A 120 -13.89 9.97 -20.04
C ALA A 120 -13.36 10.60 -18.75
N LEU A 121 -12.15 11.15 -18.81
CA LEU A 121 -11.60 11.99 -17.74
C LEU A 121 -11.72 13.45 -18.17
N PRO A 122 -12.68 14.23 -17.62
CA PRO A 122 -12.91 15.61 -18.05
C PRO A 122 -11.71 16.53 -17.76
N ARG A 123 -10.83 16.13 -16.83
CA ARG A 123 -9.57 16.79 -16.50
C ARG A 123 -8.62 15.82 -15.83
N ILE A 124 -7.34 16.16 -15.80
CA ILE A 124 -6.35 15.50 -14.95
C ILE A 124 -6.15 16.37 -13.69
N ASP A 125 -6.46 15.79 -12.54
CA ASP A 125 -6.26 16.40 -11.22
C ASP A 125 -4.87 16.07 -10.66
N ALA A 126 -4.07 17.10 -10.35
CA ALA A 126 -2.70 16.92 -9.85
C ALA A 126 -2.64 16.19 -8.50
N ARG A 127 -3.62 16.41 -7.60
CA ARG A 127 -3.66 15.70 -6.32
C ARG A 127 -3.97 14.22 -6.52
N ALA A 128 -4.86 13.88 -7.47
CA ALA A 128 -5.11 12.48 -7.82
C ALA A 128 -3.81 11.80 -8.29
N VAL A 129 -3.05 12.44 -9.17
CA VAL A 129 -1.76 11.90 -9.64
C VAL A 129 -0.79 11.69 -8.47
N HIS A 130 -0.72 12.62 -7.52
CA HIS A 130 0.11 12.47 -6.32
C HIS A 130 -0.35 11.30 -5.43
N VAL A 131 -1.66 11.15 -5.20
CA VAL A 131 -2.21 10.03 -4.42
C VAL A 131 -1.89 8.69 -5.08
N ALA A 132 -2.08 8.59 -6.40
CA ALA A 132 -1.70 7.40 -7.17
C ALA A 132 -0.20 7.10 -7.07
N ALA A 133 0.65 8.13 -7.13
CA ALA A 133 2.09 7.97 -7.01
C ALA A 133 2.51 7.47 -5.61
N ILE A 134 1.90 7.98 -4.54
CA ILE A 134 2.13 7.51 -3.17
C ILE A 134 1.73 6.04 -3.03
N PHE A 135 0.54 5.66 -3.53
CA PHE A 135 0.06 4.29 -3.50
C PHE A 135 1.02 3.33 -4.26
N MET A 136 1.45 3.72 -5.46
CA MET A 136 2.39 2.94 -6.27
C MET A 136 3.78 2.84 -5.63
N LYS A 137 4.27 3.91 -4.98
CA LYS A 137 5.52 3.86 -4.22
C LYS A 137 5.39 2.91 -3.02
N GLY A 138 4.24 2.94 -2.34
CA GLY A 138 3.89 1.98 -1.29
C GLY A 138 3.97 0.54 -1.80
N LEU A 139 3.42 0.25 -2.98
CA LEU A 139 3.52 -1.07 -3.60
C LEU A 139 4.95 -1.53 -3.84
N VAL A 140 5.82 -0.65 -4.36
CA VAL A 140 7.23 -0.99 -4.57
C VAL A 140 7.92 -1.36 -3.26
N ASN A 141 7.71 -0.57 -2.20
CA ASN A 141 8.27 -0.86 -0.88
C ASN A 141 7.69 -2.16 -0.28
N PHE A 142 6.39 -2.38 -0.42
CA PHE A 142 5.72 -3.58 0.07
C PHE A 142 6.18 -4.82 -0.69
N TYR A 143 6.53 -4.70 -1.97
CA TYR A 143 7.10 -5.82 -2.72
C TYR A 143 8.42 -6.30 -2.12
N PHE A 144 9.30 -5.38 -1.67
CA PHE A 144 10.52 -5.76 -0.95
C PHE A 144 10.21 -6.45 0.38
N LEU A 145 9.22 -5.94 1.13
CA LEU A 145 8.79 -6.56 2.39
C LEU A 145 8.23 -7.98 2.17
N ILE A 146 7.38 -8.16 1.17
CA ILE A 146 6.82 -9.47 0.79
C ILE A 146 7.95 -10.42 0.40
N ALA A 147 8.93 -9.96 -0.38
CA ALA A 147 10.08 -10.76 -0.76
C ALA A 147 10.97 -11.12 0.44
N ALA A 148 11.18 -10.19 1.37
CA ALA A 148 11.92 -10.44 2.60
C ALA A 148 11.22 -11.50 3.47
N CYS A 149 9.89 -11.51 3.51
CA CYS A 149 9.09 -12.53 4.19
C CYS A 149 8.92 -13.84 3.39
N ASP A 150 9.70 -14.06 2.33
CA ASP A 150 9.60 -15.22 1.44
C ASP A 150 8.19 -15.44 0.84
N PHE A 151 7.59 -14.34 0.36
CA PHE A 151 6.34 -14.32 -0.40
C PHE A 151 5.14 -14.99 0.30
N PRO A 152 4.69 -14.48 1.47
CA PRO A 152 3.47 -14.98 2.14
C PRO A 152 2.20 -14.77 1.28
N VAL A 153 2.27 -13.89 0.29
CA VAL A 153 1.26 -13.68 -0.76
C VAL A 153 1.83 -14.12 -2.10
N GLU A 154 1.03 -14.82 -2.91
CA GLU A 154 1.47 -15.28 -4.23
C GLU A 154 1.92 -14.11 -5.13
N ARG A 155 3.07 -14.25 -5.79
CA ARG A 155 3.72 -13.19 -6.60
C ARG A 155 2.80 -12.56 -7.64
N LYS A 156 1.95 -13.35 -8.31
CA LYS A 156 1.01 -12.87 -9.34
C LYS A 156 -0.03 -11.88 -8.79
N ASN A 157 -0.25 -11.86 -7.47
CA ASN A 157 -1.17 -10.96 -6.79
C ASN A 157 -0.45 -9.73 -6.20
N CYS A 158 0.88 -9.68 -6.26
CA CYS A 158 1.71 -8.60 -5.71
C CYS A 158 2.14 -7.58 -6.77
N VAL A 159 1.74 -7.77 -8.02
CA VAL A 159 2.09 -6.91 -9.15
C VAL A 159 0.98 -5.89 -9.40
N PRO A 160 1.30 -4.66 -9.85
CA PRO A 160 0.30 -3.59 -9.93
C PRO A 160 -0.87 -3.91 -10.85
N TRP A 161 -0.63 -4.58 -11.98
CA TRP A 161 -1.68 -4.94 -12.93
C TRP A 161 -2.68 -5.98 -12.40
N ALA A 162 -2.44 -6.57 -11.22
CA ALA A 162 -3.40 -7.47 -10.57
C ALA A 162 -4.58 -6.74 -9.93
N PHE A 163 -4.44 -5.44 -9.61
CA PHE A 163 -5.47 -4.70 -8.87
C PHE A 163 -5.55 -3.20 -9.19
N TRP A 164 -4.62 -2.64 -9.96
CA TRP A 164 -4.49 -1.20 -10.17
C TRP A 164 -4.55 -0.78 -11.64
N ASP A 165 -5.35 0.25 -11.92
CA ASP A 165 -5.31 1.02 -13.16
C ASP A 165 -5.46 2.51 -12.83
N GLY A 166 -4.53 3.34 -13.31
CA GLY A 166 -4.48 4.76 -12.98
C GLY A 166 -5.63 5.57 -13.59
N LYS A 167 -6.17 5.16 -14.74
CA LYS A 167 -7.29 5.84 -15.41
C LYS A 167 -8.59 5.53 -14.67
N VAL A 168 -8.79 4.27 -14.28
CA VAL A 168 -9.92 3.82 -13.44
C VAL A 168 -9.89 4.55 -12.10
N PHE A 169 -8.73 4.60 -11.43
CA PHE A 169 -8.59 5.36 -10.19
C PHE A 169 -8.93 6.84 -10.36
N HIS A 170 -8.40 7.49 -11.40
CA HIS A 170 -8.67 8.91 -11.63
C HIS A 170 -10.16 9.20 -11.86
N HIS A 171 -10.88 8.27 -12.51
CA HIS A 171 -12.32 8.36 -12.70
C HIS A 171 -13.06 8.37 -11.34
N TYR A 172 -12.79 7.40 -10.46
CA TYR A 172 -13.39 7.36 -9.13
C TYR A 172 -12.97 8.54 -8.25
N TYR A 173 -11.73 9.00 -8.38
CA TYR A 173 -11.24 10.18 -7.65
C TYR A 173 -12.06 11.44 -7.98
N LEU A 174 -12.31 11.71 -9.27
CA LEU A 174 -13.11 12.88 -9.67
C LEU A 174 -14.56 12.78 -9.19
N ARG A 175 -15.14 11.58 -9.18
CA ARG A 175 -16.48 11.32 -8.62
C ARG A 175 -16.52 11.56 -7.11
N ALA A 176 -15.60 10.97 -6.37
CA ALA A 176 -15.48 11.14 -4.92
C ALA A 176 -15.27 12.62 -4.54
N LYS A 177 -14.38 13.33 -5.25
CA LYS A 177 -14.13 14.76 -5.06
C LYS A 177 -15.37 15.62 -5.33
N SER A 178 -16.28 15.15 -6.17
CA SER A 178 -17.56 15.81 -6.47
C SER A 178 -18.67 15.47 -5.46
N GLY A 179 -18.36 14.70 -4.41
CA GLY A 179 -19.29 14.38 -3.33
C GLY A 179 -20.04 13.05 -3.48
N ALA A 180 -19.64 12.18 -4.42
CA ALA A 180 -20.21 10.83 -4.50
C ALA A 180 -19.92 10.04 -3.23
N LYS A 181 -20.90 9.29 -2.73
CA LYS A 181 -20.75 8.45 -1.54
C LYS A 181 -20.05 7.14 -1.89
N VAL A 182 -19.46 6.47 -0.89
CA VAL A 182 -18.72 5.23 -1.11
C VAL A 182 -19.60 4.13 -1.69
N GLU A 183 -20.88 4.08 -1.30
CA GLU A 183 -21.83 3.10 -1.81
C GLU A 183 -22.07 3.30 -3.31
N ASP A 184 -22.14 4.56 -3.76
CA ASP A 184 -22.31 4.89 -5.18
C ASP A 184 -21.04 4.63 -6.00
N LEU A 185 -19.87 4.73 -5.36
CA LEU A 185 -18.56 4.45 -5.97
C LEU A 185 -18.33 2.95 -6.10
N CYS A 186 -18.76 2.16 -5.11
CA CYS A 186 -18.64 0.70 -5.08
C CYS A 186 -19.84 -0.02 -5.73
N GLU A 187 -20.74 0.69 -6.40
CA GLU A 187 -21.92 0.12 -7.07
C GLU A 187 -22.82 -0.71 -6.12
N HIS A 188 -22.91 -0.29 -4.84
CA HIS A 188 -23.62 -0.98 -3.76
C HIS A 188 -23.12 -2.41 -3.46
N LYS A 189 -21.86 -2.72 -3.78
CA LYS A 189 -21.18 -3.96 -3.37
C LYS A 189 -20.45 -3.82 -2.04
#